data_AF-A0A367K303-F1
#
_entry.id   AF-A0A367K303-F1
#
_cell.length_a   1.000
_cell.length_b   1.000
_cell.length_c   1.000
_cell.angle_alpha   90.00
_cell.angle_beta   90.00
_cell.angle_gamma   90.00
#
_symmetry.space_group_name_H-M   'P 1'
#
loop_
_entity.id
_entity.type
_entity.pdbx_description
1 polymer ?
#
loop_
_entity_poly.entity_id
_entity_poly.type
_entity_poly.pdbx_seq_one_letter_code
_entity_poly.pdbx_strand_id
1 'polypeptide(L)'
;MNYDKTIAFSLSGQPSPSWCTILSTADIGQWHDRTSDDSLKCLGYTMIHSHSQRQIFLSDLVARLKRSCDMHKCRNLFVRGRSTV
;
A
#
# COMPACT_ATOMS: atom_id res chain seq x y z
N MET A 1 -16.85 -10.09 15.50
CA MET A 1 -15.87 -9.71 14.45
C MET A 1 -16.13 -8.24 14.11
N ASN A 2 -15.11 -7.45 13.80
CA ASN A 2 -15.30 -6.04 13.44
C ASN A 2 -15.29 -5.92 11.90
N TYR A 3 -16.47 -6.04 11.28
CA TYR A 3 -16.61 -6.06 9.83
C TYR A 3 -16.32 -4.70 9.18
N ASP A 4 -16.55 -3.59 9.90
CA ASP A 4 -16.18 -2.24 9.46
C ASP A 4 -14.67 -2.06 9.24
N LYS A 5 -13.86 -2.87 9.93
CA LYS A 5 -12.38 -2.87 9.78
C LYS A 5 -11.86 -3.99 8.89
N THR A 6 -12.76 -4.79 8.32
CA THR A 6 -12.41 -5.94 7.50
C THR A 6 -12.36 -5.52 6.04
N ILE A 7 -11.23 -5.75 5.38
CA ILE A 7 -11.06 -5.55 3.95
C ILE A 7 -10.92 -6.92 3.30
N ALA A 8 -11.83 -7.26 2.38
CA ALA A 8 -11.70 -8.46 1.57
C ALA A 8 -10.82 -8.18 0.35
N PHE A 9 -10.00 -9.14 -0.08
CA PHE A 9 -9.17 -8.94 -1.26
C PHE A 9 -8.96 -10.24 -2.03
N SER A 10 -8.85 -10.14 -3.34
CA SER A 10 -8.65 -11.29 -4.22
C SER A 10 -7.19 -11.72 -4.23
N LEU A 11 -6.89 -12.99 -3.92
CA LEU A 11 -5.52 -13.53 -3.99
C LEU A 11 -4.93 -13.47 -5.40
N SER A 12 -5.77 -13.62 -6.42
CA SER A 12 -5.37 -13.49 -7.83
C SER A 12 -5.43 -12.05 -8.34
N GLY A 13 -5.95 -11.11 -7.54
CA GLY A 13 -6.22 -9.73 -7.94
C GLY A 13 -7.38 -9.58 -8.93
N GLN A 14 -8.08 -10.65 -9.30
CA GLN A 14 -9.21 -10.57 -10.23
C GLN A 14 -10.47 -10.03 -9.50
N PRO A 15 -11.19 -9.04 -10.06
CA PRO A 15 -12.52 -8.67 -9.57
C PRO A 15 -13.48 -9.83 -9.77
N SER A 16 -14.40 -10.02 -8.83
CA SER A 16 -15.49 -10.97 -8.96
C SER A 16 -16.80 -10.32 -8.51
N PRO A 17 -17.74 -10.05 -9.43
CA PRO A 17 -19.02 -9.42 -9.10
C PRO A 17 -19.86 -10.24 -8.12
N SER A 18 -19.87 -11.58 -8.29
CA SER A 18 -20.59 -12.48 -7.37
C SER A 18 -20.03 -12.40 -5.95
N TRP A 19 -18.73 -12.16 -5.81
CA TRP A 19 -18.08 -12.03 -4.52
C TRP A 19 -18.45 -10.73 -3.82
N CYS A 20 -18.58 -9.62 -4.57
CA CYS A 20 -19.05 -8.36 -4.03
C CYS A 20 -20.44 -8.49 -3.40
N THR A 21 -21.35 -9.24 -4.05
CA THR A 21 -22.69 -9.50 -3.51
C THR A 21 -22.64 -10.30 -2.20
N ILE A 22 -21.81 -11.35 -2.15
CA ILE A 22 -21.64 -12.18 -0.95
C ILE A 22 -21.06 -11.36 0.22
N LEU A 23 -20.03 -10.56 -0.05
CA LEU A 23 -19.38 -9.69 0.94
C LEU A 23 -20.34 -8.63 1.47
N SER A 24 -21.13 -8.02 0.59
CA SER A 24 -22.16 -7.04 0.98
C SER A 24 -23.23 -7.67 1.89
N THR A 25 -23.61 -8.92 1.62
CA THR A 25 -24.56 -9.66 2.48
C THR A 25 -23.98 -9.96 3.87
N ALA A 26 -22.65 -10.06 3.96
CA ALA A 26 -21.91 -10.28 5.20
C ALA A 26 -21.49 -8.97 5.90
N ASP A 27 -22.01 -7.82 5.47
CA ASP A 27 -21.68 -6.48 6.01
C ASP A 27 -20.20 -6.10 5.84
N ILE A 28 -19.53 -6.67 4.83
CA ILE A 28 -18.16 -6.32 4.44
C ILE A 28 -18.23 -5.38 3.24
N GLY A 29 -18.25 -4.07 3.53
CA GLY A 29 -18.33 -3.03 2.50
C GLY A 29 -17.00 -2.71 1.83
N GLN A 30 -15.87 -3.06 2.44
CA GLN A 30 -14.54 -2.77 1.89
C GLN A 30 -13.94 -3.98 1.20
N TRP A 31 -13.58 -3.81 -0.06
CA TRP A 31 -12.90 -4.83 -0.84
C TRP A 31 -11.82 -4.21 -1.74
N HIS A 32 -10.83 -5.01 -2.10
CA HIS A 32 -9.65 -4.59 -2.85
C HIS A 32 -9.30 -5.59 -3.94
N ASP A 33 -8.91 -5.09 -5.10
CA ASP A 33 -8.51 -5.89 -6.25
C ASP A 33 -7.47 -5.15 -7.12
N ARG A 34 -7.21 -5.62 -8.34
CA ARG A 34 -6.28 -4.96 -9.26
C ARG A 34 -6.78 -3.63 -9.84
N THR A 35 -8.09 -3.37 -9.79
CA THR A 35 -8.72 -2.15 -10.31
C THR A 35 -8.70 -1.01 -9.30
N SER A 36 -8.47 -1.33 -8.02
CA SER A 36 -8.19 -0.33 -6.99
C SER A 36 -6.93 0.47 -7.34
N ASP A 37 -6.97 1.79 -7.18
CA ASP A 37 -5.82 2.65 -7.54
C ASP A 37 -4.62 2.43 -6.60
N ASP A 38 -4.90 2.26 -5.31
CA ASP A 38 -3.86 2.10 -4.29
C ASP A 38 -3.52 0.64 -4.00
N SER A 39 -2.35 0.43 -3.40
CA SER A 39 -1.91 -0.88 -2.90
C SER A 39 -2.46 -1.17 -1.50
N LEU A 40 -2.85 -2.42 -1.24
CA LEU A 40 -3.42 -2.83 0.06
C LEU A 40 -2.32 -3.19 1.06
N LYS A 41 -2.45 -2.78 2.32
CA LYS A 41 -1.57 -3.26 3.40
C LYS A 41 -2.20 -4.43 4.13
N CYS A 42 -1.59 -5.61 4.04
CA CYS A 42 -2.00 -6.81 4.75
C CYS A 42 -0.86 -7.29 5.64
N LEU A 43 -1.08 -7.38 6.95
CA LEU A 43 -0.09 -7.82 7.95
C LEU A 43 1.25 -7.06 7.90
N GLY A 44 1.21 -5.77 7.53
CA GLY A 44 2.41 -4.94 7.39
C GLY A 44 3.09 -5.02 6.03
N TYR A 45 2.65 -5.92 5.14
CA TYR A 45 3.15 -6.05 3.78
C TYR A 45 2.23 -5.35 2.78
N THR A 46 2.83 -4.77 1.75
CA THR A 46 2.06 -4.16 0.67
C THR A 46 1.75 -5.20 -0.40
N MET A 47 0.47 -5.41 -0.68
CA MET A 47 -0.01 -6.28 -1.73
C MET A 47 -0.29 -5.48 -2.99
N ILE A 48 0.19 -6.01 -4.11
CA ILE A 48 0.16 -5.37 -5.42
C ILE A 48 -0.45 -6.37 -6.40
N HIS A 49 -1.54 -5.96 -7.04
CA HIS A 49 -2.30 -6.77 -7.98
C HIS A 49 -2.29 -6.18 -9.40
N SER A 50 -1.79 -4.95 -9.58
CA SER A 50 -1.64 -4.31 -10.89
C SER A 50 -0.33 -3.53 -11.06
N HIS A 51 0.01 -3.23 -12.32
CA HIS A 51 1.15 -2.38 -12.65
C HIS A 51 0.97 -0.95 -12.14
N SER A 52 -0.25 -0.41 -12.21
CA SER A 52 -0.57 0.94 -11.73
C SER A 52 -0.33 1.06 -10.22
N GLN A 53 -0.81 0.09 -9.44
CA GLN A 53 -0.57 0.02 -7.99
C GLN A 53 0.92 -0.05 -7.67
N ARG A 54 1.68 -0.85 -8.43
CA ARG A 54 3.14 -0.93 -8.29
C ARG A 54 3.80 0.41 -8.51
N GLN A 55 3.42 1.11 -9.58
CA GLN A 55 4.00 2.40 -9.95
C GLN A 55 3.73 3.45 -8.88
N ILE A 56 2.49 3.51 -8.37
CA ILE A 56 2.09 4.41 -7.28
C ILE A 56 2.90 4.10 -6.02
N PHE A 57 2.96 2.83 -5.61
CA PHE A 57 3.72 2.40 -4.44
C PHE A 57 5.20 2.77 -4.52
N LEU A 58 5.86 2.49 -5.66
CA LEU A 58 7.27 2.81 -5.85
C LEU A 58 7.53 4.32 -5.86
N SER A 59 6.62 5.09 -6.46
CA SER A 59 6.73 6.56 -6.49
C SER A 59 6.62 7.15 -5.09
N ASP A 60 5.66 6.69 -4.28
CA ASP A 60 5.55 7.08 -2.87
C ASP A 60 6.77 6.63 -2.05
N LEU A 61 7.26 5.40 -2.26
CA LEU A 61 8.46 4.90 -1.57
C LEU A 61 9.67 5.78 -1.84
N VAL A 62 9.91 6.14 -3.11
CA VAL A 62 11.00 7.05 -3.50
C VAL A 62 10.80 8.43 -2.87
N ALA A 63 9.57 8.96 -2.89
CA ALA A 63 9.27 10.25 -2.27
C ALA A 63 9.49 10.24 -0.76
N ARG A 64 9.12 9.16 -0.05
CA ARG A 64 9.40 8.97 1.37
C ARG A 64 10.90 8.90 1.67
N LEU A 65 11.66 8.18 0.84
CA LEU A 65 13.11 8.11 0.97
C LEU A 65 13.77 9.47 0.75
N LYS A 66 13.36 10.21 -0.28
CA LYS A 66 13.86 11.58 -0.54
C LYS A 66 13.58 12.49 0.64
N ARG A 67 12.33 12.54 1.11
CA ARG A 67 11.94 13.32 2.30
C ARG A 67 12.77 12.95 3.53
N SER A 68 12.98 11.66 3.77
CA SER A 68 13.83 11.20 4.87
C SER A 68 15.26 11.71 4.70
N CYS A 69 15.88 11.52 3.54
CA CYS A 69 17.22 12.03 3.26
C CYS A 69 17.32 13.55 3.43
N ASP A 70 16.33 14.31 2.96
CA ASP A 70 16.33 15.77 3.05
C ASP A 70 16.19 16.25 4.50
N MET A 71 15.36 15.59 5.32
CA MET A 71 15.31 15.85 6.76
C MET A 71 16.64 15.60 7.46
N HIS A 72 17.37 14.55 7.07
CA HIS A 72 18.70 14.26 7.62
C HIS A 72 19.72 15.32 7.16
N LYS A 73 19.71 15.71 5.88
CA LYS A 73 20.56 16.78 5.36
C LYS A 73 20.34 18.11 6.09
N CYS A 74 19.08 18.50 6.33
CA CYS A 74 18.76 19.72 7.09
C CYS A 74 19.31 19.71 8.53
N ARG A 75 19.63 18.53 9.07
CA ARG A 75 20.20 18.34 10.41
C ARG A 75 21.71 18.06 10.39
N ASN A 76 22.38 18.20 9.23
CA ASN A 76 23.78 17.80 9.03
C ASN A 76 24.06 16.31 9.38
N LEU A 77 23.05 15.43 9.25
CA LEU A 77 23.17 14.00 9.49
C LEU A 77 23.30 13.27 8.14
N PHE A 78 24.26 12.33 8.06
CA PHE A 78 24.53 11.57 6.84
C PHE A 78 24.10 10.12 6.97
N VAL A 79 23.14 9.69 6.14
CA VAL A 79 22.62 8.30 6.12
C VAL A 79 23.67 7.30 5.64
N ARG A 80 24.62 7.72 4.80
CA ARG A 80 25.68 6.86 4.24
C ARG A 80 27.04 6.98 4.92
N GLY A 81 27.16 7.80 5.97
CA GLY A 81 28.44 8.06 6.65
C GLY A 81 29.53 8.57 5.70
N ARG A 82 29.63 9.88 5.50
CA ARG A 82 30.94 10.48 5.27
C ARG A 82 31.30 11.28 6.51
N SER A 83 32.16 10.69 7.35
CA SER A 83 33.08 11.50 8.13
C SER A 83 34.06 12.10 7.13
N THR A 84 33.99 13.41 6.92
CA THR A 84 35.05 14.15 6.26
C THR A 84 35.17 15.48 6.98
N VAL A 85 36.15 15.50 7.91
CA VAL A 85 36.79 16.60 8.66
C VAL A 85 35.91 17.53 9.49
#